data_AF-S9W7L5-F1
#
_entry.id   AF-S9W7L5-F1
#
_cell.length_a   1.000
_cell.length_b   1.000
_cell.length_c   1.000
_cell.angle_alpha   90.00
_cell.angle_beta   90.00
_cell.angle_gamma   90.00
#
_symmetry.space_group_name_H-M   'P 1'
#
loop_
_entity.id
_entity.type
_entity.pdbx_description
1 polymer ?
#
loop_
_entity_poly.entity_id
_entity_poly.type
_entity_poly.pdbx_seq_one_letter_code
_entity_poly.pdbx_strand_id
1 'polypeptide(L)'
;MQKWFSGNVLKEATVEASQAPSSDYVEITIARFSAARERMISLRSDVEDVECLLAKQGGGAEALADTQRRRALVGPANWKAVRDALTRCAERSPTTHRETRRMVALLLRRKGRAQVPRVCSVKRWHEFLNGHGPAADKYPSLSQFVWLSSACTTCGFAVLVRRFTHGVRDALLCAQGAPSDTRDRLYIADEDEGVAPGDDGSQEEEANGQQPDPQRHEVDGPADPVDVLVATQPSLTHIHNDSHRKLLVFLRFFMPSEVAVASAGDGRTVHRSSGFGVWLLSMLTALDAPLDPDTDRLVHDLFRRTCEQVRVLGDYKNVHGEHRGDLVGALAASSSTKIYRTYSSMEDVGREDVLALYSLLIVLGNFFRQNQNRLIPL
;
A
#
# COMPACT_ATOMS: atom_id res chain seq x y z
N MET A 1 33.21 -7.98 -32.21
CA MET A 1 32.11 -8.36 -31.30
C MET A 1 31.59 -7.12 -30.61
N GLN A 2 30.54 -6.49 -31.16
CA GLN A 2 29.77 -5.49 -30.41
C GLN A 2 29.15 -6.22 -29.21
N LYS A 3 29.44 -5.77 -27.99
CA LYS A 3 28.79 -6.29 -26.78
C LYS A 3 27.29 -6.06 -26.95
N TRP A 4 26.50 -7.15 -26.89
CA TRP A 4 25.05 -7.14 -27.10
C TRP A 4 24.26 -6.27 -26.11
N PHE A 5 24.95 -5.70 -25.11
CA PHE A 5 24.44 -4.63 -24.26
C PHE A 5 25.47 -3.51 -24.23
N SER A 6 25.10 -2.32 -24.71
CA SER A 6 25.89 -1.11 -24.49
C SER A 6 25.98 -0.90 -22.98
N GLY A 7 27.20 -0.75 -22.44
CA GLY A 7 27.41 -0.54 -21.00
C GLY A 7 26.66 0.68 -20.44
N ASN A 8 26.21 1.59 -21.31
CA ASN A 8 25.35 2.72 -20.96
C ASN A 8 23.94 2.28 -20.53
N VAL A 9 23.36 1.23 -21.13
CA VAL A 9 22.02 0.73 -20.76
C VAL A 9 22.01 0.12 -19.36
N LEU A 10 23.12 -0.52 -18.96
CA LEU A 10 23.30 -1.03 -17.60
C LEU A 10 23.57 0.09 -16.59
N LYS A 11 24.38 1.11 -16.95
CA LYS A 11 24.59 2.30 -16.11
C LYS A 11 23.30 3.09 -15.90
N GLU A 12 22.47 3.21 -16.92
CA GLU A 12 21.13 3.81 -16.83
C GLU A 12 20.14 2.96 -16.03
N ALA A 13 20.44 1.69 -15.74
CA ALA A 13 19.57 0.84 -14.92
C ALA A 13 19.99 0.83 -13.44
N THR A 14 21.26 1.06 -13.14
CA THR A 14 21.83 1.02 -11.78
C THR A 14 21.84 2.38 -11.09
N VAL A 15 21.45 2.41 -9.82
CA VAL A 15 21.60 3.54 -8.91
C VAL A 15 23.08 3.67 -8.54
N GLU A 16 23.63 4.88 -8.67
CA GLU A 16 25.01 5.18 -8.30
C GLU A 16 25.23 5.05 -6.78
N ALA A 17 26.46 4.76 -6.35
CA ALA A 17 26.78 4.59 -4.93
C ALA A 17 26.45 5.84 -4.11
N SER A 18 26.73 7.04 -4.63
CA SER A 18 26.35 8.33 -4.00
C SER A 18 24.85 8.51 -3.79
N GLN A 19 24.04 7.90 -4.65
CA GLN A 19 22.59 7.97 -4.66
C GLN A 19 21.95 6.83 -3.85
N ALA A 20 22.74 5.88 -3.35
CA ALA A 20 22.28 4.74 -2.57
C ALA A 20 22.17 5.08 -1.07
N PRO A 21 21.36 4.35 -0.30
CA PRO A 21 21.28 4.52 1.15
C PRO A 21 22.63 4.24 1.82
N SER A 22 22.91 4.94 2.93
CA SER A 22 24.04 4.60 3.79
C SER A 22 23.87 3.21 4.41
N SER A 23 24.99 2.54 4.69
CA SER A 23 25.00 1.22 5.36
C SER A 23 24.18 1.23 6.64
N ASP A 24 24.37 2.25 7.47
CA ASP A 24 23.69 2.38 8.76
C ASP A 24 22.16 2.47 8.57
N TYR A 25 21.71 3.18 7.54
CA TYR A 25 20.27 3.28 7.24
C TYR A 25 19.71 1.95 6.74
N VAL A 26 20.48 1.18 5.96
CA VAL A 26 20.11 -0.17 5.52
C VAL A 26 19.90 -1.08 6.73
N GLU A 27 20.87 -1.14 7.65
CA GLU A 27 20.80 -1.98 8.84
C GLU A 27 19.61 -1.61 9.74
N ILE A 28 19.43 -0.32 10.03
CA ILE A 28 18.32 0.17 10.85
C ILE A 28 16.97 -0.16 10.21
N THR A 29 16.85 -0.02 8.90
CA THR A 29 15.60 -0.30 8.18
C THR A 29 15.27 -1.80 8.23
N ILE A 30 16.27 -2.67 8.01
CA ILE A 30 16.08 -4.12 8.13
C ILE A 30 15.64 -4.49 9.54
N ALA A 31 16.32 -3.97 10.57
CA ALA A 31 15.99 -4.25 11.96
C ALA A 31 14.55 -3.80 12.30
N ARG A 32 14.15 -2.60 11.88
CA ARG A 32 12.79 -2.07 12.09
C ARG A 32 11.75 -2.90 11.37
N PHE A 33 12.00 -3.31 10.14
CA PHE A 33 11.07 -4.11 9.35
C PHE A 33 10.88 -5.50 9.96
N SER A 34 11.96 -6.19 10.33
CA SER A 34 11.90 -7.48 11.04
C SER A 34 11.13 -7.36 12.36
N ALA A 35 11.45 -6.36 13.18
CA ALA A 35 10.77 -6.13 14.45
C ALA A 35 9.27 -5.83 14.26
N ALA A 36 8.89 -5.08 13.21
CA ALA A 36 7.49 -4.83 12.89
C ALA A 36 6.75 -6.12 12.51
N ARG A 37 7.36 -6.97 11.68
CA ARG A 37 6.79 -8.27 11.27
C ARG A 37 6.63 -9.22 12.45
N GLU A 38 7.66 -9.35 13.29
CA GLU A 38 7.61 -10.17 14.51
C GLU A 38 6.54 -9.68 15.49
N ARG A 39 6.49 -8.37 15.73
CA ARG A 39 5.50 -7.77 16.62
C ARG A 39 4.07 -7.96 16.10
N MET A 40 3.86 -7.85 14.78
CA MET A 40 2.57 -8.10 14.14
C MET A 40 2.11 -9.55 14.39
N ILE A 41 3.00 -10.52 14.16
CA ILE A 41 2.70 -11.95 14.33
C ILE A 41 2.45 -12.27 15.81
N SER A 42 3.28 -11.76 16.71
CA SER A 42 3.12 -11.95 18.16
C SER A 42 1.78 -11.39 18.65
N LEU A 43 1.48 -10.13 18.31
CA LEU A 43 0.22 -9.51 18.71
C LEU A 43 -0.99 -10.27 18.18
N ARG A 44 -0.93 -10.80 16.95
CA ARG A 44 -2.00 -11.65 16.43
C ARG A 44 -2.14 -12.93 17.24
N SER A 45 -1.03 -13.63 17.48
CA SER A 45 -1.02 -14.89 18.24
C SER A 45 -1.60 -14.69 19.64
N ASP A 46 -1.20 -13.62 20.34
CA ASP A 46 -1.71 -13.32 21.68
C ASP A 46 -3.22 -13.03 21.66
N VAL A 47 -3.72 -12.38 20.61
CA VAL A 47 -5.16 -12.11 20.43
C VAL A 47 -5.94 -13.40 20.12
N GLU A 48 -5.37 -14.30 19.30
CA GLU A 48 -5.95 -15.61 18.99
C GLU A 48 -5.98 -16.53 20.22
N ASP A 49 -4.96 -16.47 21.08
CA ASP A 49 -4.94 -17.18 22.36
C ASP A 49 -6.10 -16.74 23.27
N VAL A 50 -6.35 -15.43 23.37
CA VAL A 50 -7.50 -14.88 24.13
C VAL A 50 -8.81 -15.42 23.54
N GLU A 51 -8.96 -15.49 22.22
CA GLU A 51 -10.15 -16.04 21.59
C GLU A 51 -10.32 -17.54 21.81
N CYS A 52 -9.24 -18.32 21.75
CA CYS A 52 -9.25 -19.75 22.02
C CYS A 52 -9.72 -20.04 23.46
N LEU A 53 -9.24 -19.26 24.43
CA LEU A 53 -9.69 -19.33 25.82
C LEU A 53 -11.18 -19.01 25.98
N LEU A 54 -11.71 -18.05 25.21
CA LEU A 54 -13.12 -17.71 25.22
C LEU A 54 -13.98 -18.77 24.51
N ALA A 55 -13.50 -19.32 23.39
CA ALA A 55 -14.22 -20.31 22.58
C ALA A 55 -14.38 -21.67 23.29
N LYS A 56 -13.37 -22.11 24.05
CA LYS A 56 -13.43 -23.34 24.88
C LYS A 56 -14.54 -23.32 25.95
N GLN A 57 -15.18 -22.18 26.17
CA GLN A 57 -16.15 -21.95 27.24
C GLN A 57 -17.58 -21.71 26.74
N GLY A 58 -17.77 -21.37 25.46
CA GLY A 58 -19.07 -21.21 24.82
C GLY A 58 -19.30 -22.34 23.83
N GLY A 59 -20.14 -23.31 24.17
CA GLY A 59 -20.44 -24.44 23.29
C GLY A 59 -20.91 -23.98 21.91
N GLY A 60 -20.09 -24.23 20.88
CA GLY A 60 -20.44 -24.05 19.47
C GLY A 60 -20.16 -22.65 18.87
N ALA A 61 -19.91 -22.66 17.55
CA ALA A 61 -19.57 -21.49 16.74
C ALA A 61 -20.63 -20.37 16.75
N GLU A 62 -21.89 -20.68 17.10
CA GLU A 62 -22.99 -19.71 17.16
C GLU A 62 -22.93 -18.78 18.40
N ALA A 63 -22.34 -19.23 19.52
CA ALA A 63 -22.14 -18.38 20.70
C ALA A 63 -21.12 -17.24 20.47
N LEU A 64 -20.34 -17.34 19.39
CA LEU A 64 -19.32 -16.38 18.98
C LEU A 64 -19.90 -15.23 18.12
N ALA A 65 -21.14 -15.26 17.62
CA ALA A 65 -21.65 -14.16 16.80
C ALA A 65 -22.04 -12.90 17.62
N ASP A 66 -22.42 -13.07 18.88
CA ASP A 66 -22.96 -11.99 19.71
C ASP A 66 -21.91 -11.41 20.70
N THR A 67 -21.52 -10.15 20.47
CA THR A 67 -20.56 -9.43 21.33
C THR A 67 -21.04 -9.25 22.77
N GLN A 68 -22.35 -9.30 23.02
CA GLN A 68 -22.95 -9.19 24.35
C GLN A 68 -22.83 -10.52 25.12
N ARG A 69 -23.04 -11.66 24.42
CA ARG A 69 -22.83 -13.02 24.96
C ARG A 69 -21.35 -13.34 25.18
N ARG A 70 -20.44 -12.92 24.28
CA ARG A 70 -18.99 -13.11 24.50
C ARG A 70 -18.46 -12.40 25.75
N ARG A 71 -19.05 -11.27 26.15
CA ARG A 71 -18.72 -10.60 27.44
C ARG A 71 -19.14 -11.42 28.66
N ALA A 72 -20.15 -12.27 28.53
CA ALA A 72 -20.62 -13.15 29.60
C ALA A 72 -19.73 -14.40 29.79
N LEU A 73 -18.90 -14.73 28.79
CA LEU A 73 -17.97 -15.88 28.83
C LEU A 73 -16.76 -15.67 29.74
N VAL A 74 -16.47 -14.43 30.16
CA VAL A 74 -15.46 -14.17 31.20
C VAL A 74 -16.11 -14.35 32.57
N GLY A 75 -16.20 -15.61 32.98
CA GLY A 75 -16.69 -16.01 34.29
C GLY A 75 -15.66 -15.80 35.40
N PRO A 76 -16.06 -15.96 36.67
CA PRO A 76 -15.15 -15.89 37.81
C PRO A 76 -14.11 -17.03 37.85
N ALA A 77 -14.33 -18.13 37.12
CA ALA A 77 -13.42 -19.27 37.07
C ALA A 77 -12.22 -19.08 36.11
N ASN A 78 -12.38 -18.29 35.03
CA ASN A 78 -11.40 -18.19 33.94
C ASN A 78 -10.79 -16.80 33.78
N TRP A 79 -11.28 -15.79 34.51
CA TRP A 79 -10.84 -14.41 34.30
C TRP A 79 -9.35 -14.19 34.55
N LYS A 80 -8.72 -14.98 35.44
CA LYS A 80 -7.28 -14.91 35.68
C LYS A 80 -6.50 -15.33 34.44
N ALA A 81 -6.85 -16.46 33.81
CA ALA A 81 -6.22 -16.91 32.58
C ALA A 81 -6.44 -15.92 31.41
N VAL A 82 -7.65 -15.37 31.28
CA VAL A 82 -7.95 -14.33 30.27
C VAL A 82 -7.19 -13.04 30.55
N ARG A 83 -7.08 -12.62 31.82
CA ARG A 83 -6.27 -11.47 32.23
C ARG A 83 -4.82 -11.67 31.85
N ASP A 84 -4.24 -12.83 32.18
CA ASP A 84 -2.83 -13.12 31.92
C ASP A 84 -2.55 -13.13 30.40
N ALA A 85 -3.44 -13.70 29.59
CA ALA A 85 -3.33 -13.59 28.13
C ALA A 85 -3.45 -12.15 27.62
N LEU A 86 -4.36 -11.34 28.17
CA LEU A 86 -4.51 -9.92 27.83
C LEU A 86 -3.28 -9.08 28.22
N THR A 87 -2.57 -9.44 29.29
CA THR A 87 -1.35 -8.72 29.68
C THR A 87 -0.24 -8.82 28.64
N ARG A 88 -0.24 -9.87 27.81
CA ARG A 88 0.69 -10.01 26.68
C ARG A 88 0.32 -9.12 25.50
N CYS A 89 -0.98 -8.90 25.27
CA CYS A 89 -1.50 -8.07 24.17
C CYS A 89 -1.51 -6.56 24.46
N ALA A 90 -1.55 -6.16 25.73
CA ALA A 90 -1.90 -4.80 26.14
C ALA A 90 -0.79 -4.14 26.96
N GLU A 91 -0.53 -2.87 26.67
CA GLU A 91 0.45 -2.06 27.41
C GLU A 91 0.08 -1.90 28.90
N ARG A 92 -1.21 -2.00 29.23
CA ARG A 92 -1.71 -1.94 30.60
C ARG A 92 -2.43 -3.23 30.95
N SER A 93 -1.97 -3.89 32.01
CA SER A 93 -2.61 -5.09 32.57
C SER A 93 -3.93 -4.76 33.26
N PRO A 94 -5.05 -5.45 32.97
CA PRO A 94 -6.26 -5.31 33.75
C PRO A 94 -6.05 -5.88 35.16
N THR A 95 -6.47 -5.13 36.18
CA THR A 95 -6.33 -5.54 37.58
C THR A 95 -7.61 -6.17 38.12
N THR A 96 -8.75 -5.75 37.60
CA THR A 96 -10.07 -6.23 38.04
C THR A 96 -10.77 -7.12 37.00
N HIS A 97 -11.71 -7.94 37.48
CA HIS A 97 -12.60 -8.73 36.62
C HIS A 97 -13.38 -7.84 35.63
N ARG A 98 -13.86 -6.69 36.09
CA ARG A 98 -14.61 -5.72 35.28
C ARG A 98 -13.75 -5.10 34.19
N GLU A 99 -12.49 -4.75 34.50
CA GLU A 99 -11.52 -4.26 33.52
C GLU A 99 -11.19 -5.31 32.47
N THR A 100 -10.96 -6.56 32.91
CA THR A 100 -10.70 -7.71 32.02
C THR A 100 -11.85 -7.87 31.01
N ARG A 101 -13.11 -7.85 31.48
CA ARG A 101 -14.31 -7.91 30.62
C ARG A 101 -14.40 -6.75 29.63
N ARG A 102 -14.07 -5.53 30.07
CA ARG A 102 -14.06 -4.34 29.20
C ARG A 102 -12.99 -4.46 28.13
N MET A 103 -11.78 -4.90 28.48
CA MET A 103 -10.68 -5.07 27.54
C MET A 103 -10.98 -6.14 26.49
N VAL A 104 -11.55 -7.29 26.89
CA VAL A 104 -12.05 -8.30 25.94
C VAL A 104 -13.09 -7.70 24.99
N ALA A 105 -14.06 -6.94 25.51
CA ALA A 105 -15.09 -6.31 24.68
C ALA A 105 -14.50 -5.34 23.65
N LEU A 106 -13.47 -4.57 24.04
CA LEU A 106 -12.77 -3.64 23.15
C LEU A 106 -11.99 -4.39 22.07
N LEU A 107 -11.27 -5.44 22.44
CA LEU A 107 -10.50 -6.28 21.52
C LEU A 107 -11.40 -6.92 20.45
N LEU A 108 -12.51 -7.52 20.87
CA LEU A 108 -13.50 -8.11 19.95
C LEU A 108 -14.13 -7.08 19.01
N ARG A 109 -14.46 -5.90 19.54
CA ARG A 109 -15.00 -4.80 18.73
C ARG A 109 -13.98 -4.30 17.70
N ARG A 110 -12.69 -4.20 18.08
CA ARG A 110 -11.61 -3.77 17.17
C ARG A 110 -11.40 -4.78 16.04
N LYS A 111 -11.43 -6.08 16.34
CA LYS A 111 -11.34 -7.14 15.31
C LYS A 111 -12.51 -7.06 14.31
N GLY A 112 -13.75 -6.96 14.80
CA GLY A 112 -14.93 -6.84 13.93
C GLY A 112 -14.90 -5.59 13.04
N ARG A 113 -14.22 -4.53 13.48
CA ARG A 113 -14.03 -3.29 12.72
C ARG A 113 -12.85 -3.31 11.76
N ALA A 114 -11.93 -4.29 11.87
CA ALA A 114 -10.78 -4.35 10.99
C ALA A 114 -11.20 -4.59 9.54
N GLN A 115 -12.28 -5.35 9.32
CA GLN A 115 -12.93 -5.60 8.02
C GLN A 115 -11.99 -6.07 6.88
N VAL A 116 -10.78 -6.51 7.21
CA VAL A 116 -9.77 -6.90 6.22
C VAL A 116 -10.26 -8.15 5.47
N PRO A 117 -10.24 -8.15 4.12
CA PRO A 117 -10.67 -9.29 3.32
C PRO A 117 -9.84 -10.56 3.61
N ARG A 118 -10.52 -11.63 4.05
CA ARG A 118 -9.88 -12.93 4.32
C ARG A 118 -9.82 -13.86 3.12
N VAL A 119 -10.62 -13.57 2.09
CA VAL A 119 -10.71 -14.36 0.87
C VAL A 119 -9.98 -13.61 -0.23
N CYS A 120 -9.28 -14.35 -1.10
CA CYS A 120 -8.71 -13.83 -2.33
C CYS A 120 -9.84 -13.34 -3.25
N SER A 121 -10.14 -12.05 -3.21
CA SER A 121 -11.15 -11.42 -4.06
C SER A 121 -10.73 -9.99 -4.34
N VAL A 122 -10.38 -9.76 -5.61
CA VAL A 122 -9.97 -8.44 -6.12
C VAL A 122 -11.05 -7.40 -5.79
N LYS A 123 -12.32 -7.69 -6.10
CA LYS A 123 -13.46 -6.82 -5.81
C LYS A 123 -13.54 -6.41 -4.33
N ARG A 124 -13.43 -7.36 -3.39
CA ARG A 124 -13.48 -7.05 -1.95
C ARG A 124 -12.31 -6.19 -1.49
N TRP A 125 -11.13 -6.36 -2.09
CA TRP A 125 -9.98 -5.51 -1.81
C TRP A 125 -10.15 -4.10 -2.37
N HIS A 126 -10.73 -3.93 -3.55
CA HIS A 126 -11.11 -2.60 -4.07
C HIS A 126 -12.10 -1.91 -3.14
N GLU A 127 -13.21 -2.57 -2.79
CA GLU A 127 -14.22 -2.03 -1.86
C GLU A 127 -13.61 -1.65 -0.51
N PHE A 128 -12.76 -2.53 0.05
CA PHE A 128 -12.06 -2.26 1.30
C PHE A 128 -11.16 -1.02 1.21
N LEU A 129 -10.33 -0.93 0.16
CA LEU A 129 -9.41 0.18 -0.04
C LEU A 129 -10.12 1.49 -0.41
N ASN A 130 -11.32 1.44 -0.98
CA ASN A 130 -12.15 2.64 -1.19
C ASN A 130 -12.61 3.24 0.15
N GLY A 131 -12.93 2.38 1.12
CA GLY A 131 -13.35 2.82 2.45
C GLY A 131 -12.20 3.09 3.43
N HIS A 132 -11.06 2.42 3.28
CA HIS A 132 -10.00 2.39 4.29
C HIS A 132 -8.59 2.69 3.75
N GLY A 133 -8.45 2.80 2.44
CA GLY A 133 -7.17 2.91 1.77
C GLY A 133 -6.64 4.33 1.61
N PRO A 134 -5.52 4.46 0.89
CA PRO A 134 -4.73 5.69 0.88
C PRO A 134 -5.45 6.88 0.24
N ALA A 135 -6.19 6.65 -0.85
CA ALA A 135 -6.95 7.65 -1.59
C ALA A 135 -8.15 8.22 -0.80
N ALA A 136 -8.58 7.52 0.26
CA ALA A 136 -9.60 8.02 1.19
C ALA A 136 -8.99 8.74 2.41
N ASP A 137 -7.72 9.16 2.32
CA ASP A 137 -6.94 9.80 3.39
C ASP A 137 -6.85 8.97 4.69
N LYS A 138 -6.74 7.64 4.55
CA LYS A 138 -6.70 6.72 5.70
C LYS A 138 -5.42 5.90 5.72
N TYR A 139 -4.67 6.04 6.81
CA TYR A 139 -3.56 5.16 7.16
C TYR A 139 -4.09 3.81 7.67
N PRO A 140 -3.31 2.72 7.51
CA PRO A 140 -3.66 1.44 8.11
C PRO A 140 -3.68 1.58 9.63
N SER A 141 -4.84 1.34 10.24
CA SER A 141 -4.96 1.28 11.70
C SER A 141 -4.15 0.09 12.24
N LEU A 142 -3.71 0.16 13.50
CA LEU A 142 -3.01 -0.97 14.14
C LEU A 142 -3.85 -2.26 14.10
N SER A 143 -5.19 -2.15 14.23
CA SER A 143 -6.07 -3.30 14.07
C SER A 143 -6.01 -3.89 12.67
N GLN A 144 -6.07 -3.08 11.62
CA GLN A 144 -5.97 -3.59 10.25
C GLN A 144 -4.61 -4.22 10.02
N PHE A 145 -3.53 -3.54 10.43
CA PHE A 145 -2.15 -4.02 10.33
C PHE A 145 -1.97 -5.42 10.93
N VAL A 146 -2.37 -5.63 12.20
CA VAL A 146 -2.27 -6.94 12.86
C VAL A 146 -2.99 -8.05 12.09
N TRP A 147 -4.15 -7.74 11.52
CA TRP A 147 -4.96 -8.71 10.78
C TRP A 147 -4.57 -8.89 9.32
N LEU A 148 -3.67 -8.06 8.75
CA LEU A 148 -3.13 -8.28 7.40
C LEU A 148 -2.48 -9.66 7.29
N SER A 149 -1.71 -10.08 8.29
CA SER A 149 -1.09 -11.42 8.29
C SER A 149 -2.07 -12.60 8.20
N SER A 150 -3.36 -12.38 8.48
CA SER A 150 -4.44 -13.38 8.36
C SER A 150 -5.34 -13.18 7.13
N ALA A 151 -5.05 -12.14 6.34
CA ALA A 151 -5.79 -11.77 5.16
C ALA A 151 -5.17 -12.44 3.92
N CYS A 152 -5.88 -12.36 2.79
CA CYS A 152 -5.27 -12.70 1.50
C CYS A 152 -4.39 -11.53 1.02
N THR A 153 -3.28 -11.27 1.74
CA THR A 153 -2.40 -10.12 1.56
C THR A 153 -1.73 -10.08 0.20
N THR A 154 -1.45 -11.24 -0.39
CA THR A 154 -0.95 -11.34 -1.78
C THR A 154 -1.90 -10.66 -2.76
N CYS A 155 -3.19 -10.98 -2.71
CA CYS A 155 -4.21 -10.35 -3.53
C CYS A 155 -4.37 -8.85 -3.19
N GLY A 156 -4.37 -8.50 -1.91
CA GLY A 156 -4.48 -7.11 -1.46
C GLY A 156 -3.29 -6.25 -1.91
N PHE A 157 -2.08 -6.80 -1.85
CA PHE A 157 -0.86 -6.16 -2.34
C PHE A 157 -0.91 -5.97 -3.85
N ALA A 158 -1.32 -7.00 -4.61
CA ALA A 158 -1.46 -6.90 -6.05
C ALA A 158 -2.44 -5.78 -6.46
N VAL A 159 -3.62 -5.72 -5.81
CA VAL A 159 -4.59 -4.64 -6.01
C VAL A 159 -3.99 -3.28 -5.65
N LEU A 160 -3.31 -3.18 -4.51
CA LEU A 160 -2.72 -1.92 -4.06
C LEU A 160 -1.64 -1.41 -5.03
N VAL A 161 -0.75 -2.29 -5.51
CA VAL A 161 0.29 -1.94 -6.49
C VAL A 161 -0.34 -1.54 -7.81
N ARG A 162 -1.34 -2.27 -8.31
CA ARG A 162 -2.04 -1.91 -9.56
C ARG A 162 -2.72 -0.54 -9.46
N ARG A 163 -3.42 -0.27 -8.36
CA ARG A 163 -4.04 1.06 -8.12
C ARG A 163 -3.00 2.16 -8.05
N PHE A 164 -1.86 1.91 -7.41
CA PHE A 164 -0.75 2.86 -7.36
C PHE A 164 -0.17 3.11 -8.75
N THR A 165 0.16 2.07 -9.52
CA THR A 165 0.82 2.19 -10.81
C THR A 165 -0.09 2.77 -11.89
N HIS A 166 -1.37 2.38 -11.92
CA HIS A 166 -2.38 2.98 -12.80
C HIS A 166 -2.64 4.43 -12.41
N GLY A 167 -2.85 4.70 -11.12
CA GLY A 167 -3.05 6.07 -10.63
C GLY A 167 -1.91 7.01 -11.02
N VAL A 168 -0.65 6.58 -10.86
CA VAL A 168 0.52 7.36 -11.29
C VAL A 168 0.54 7.58 -12.80
N ARG A 169 0.24 6.55 -13.61
CA ARG A 169 0.23 6.64 -15.07
C ARG A 169 -0.86 7.60 -15.55
N ASP A 170 -2.06 7.47 -15.03
CA ASP A 170 -3.23 8.23 -15.49
C ASP A 170 -3.15 9.69 -14.99
N ALA A 171 -2.60 9.90 -13.79
CA ALA A 171 -2.25 11.22 -13.29
C ALA A 171 -1.15 11.90 -14.12
N LEU A 172 -0.18 11.15 -14.64
CA LEU A 172 0.86 11.70 -15.50
C LEU A 172 0.27 12.22 -16.83
N LEU A 173 -0.69 11.50 -17.41
CA LEU A 173 -1.42 11.97 -18.59
C LEU A 173 -2.18 13.27 -18.30
N CYS A 174 -2.85 13.35 -17.13
CA CYS A 174 -3.52 14.58 -16.70
C CYS A 174 -2.52 15.73 -16.48
N ALA A 175 -1.37 15.45 -15.86
CA ALA A 175 -0.33 16.44 -15.60
C ALA A 175 0.34 16.98 -16.88
N GLN A 176 0.30 16.21 -17.97
CA GLN A 176 0.77 16.61 -19.31
C GLN A 176 -0.28 17.38 -20.13
N GLY A 177 -1.51 17.52 -19.62
CA GLY A 177 -2.59 18.23 -20.30
C GLY A 177 -3.36 17.38 -21.34
N ALA A 178 -3.34 16.05 -21.23
CA ALA A 178 -4.10 15.18 -22.11
C ALA A 178 -5.63 15.32 -21.88
N PRO A 179 -6.46 15.29 -22.95
CA PRO A 179 -7.91 15.42 -22.83
C PRO A 179 -8.56 14.22 -22.14
N SER A 180 -9.65 14.50 -21.41
CA SER A 180 -10.38 13.54 -20.55
C SER A 180 -10.85 12.26 -21.24
N ASP A 181 -11.06 12.26 -22.56
CA ASP A 181 -11.58 11.11 -23.33
C ASP A 181 -10.63 9.91 -23.40
N THR A 182 -9.35 10.07 -23.01
CA THR A 182 -8.43 8.92 -22.89
C THR A 182 -8.59 8.13 -21.59
N ARG A 183 -9.44 8.60 -20.65
CA ARG A 183 -9.62 8.03 -19.31
C ARG A 183 -10.47 6.74 -19.29
N ASP A 184 -11.49 6.63 -20.14
CA ASP A 184 -12.44 5.49 -20.14
C ASP A 184 -11.90 4.20 -20.76
N ARG A 185 -10.80 4.25 -21.51
CA ARG A 185 -10.28 3.07 -22.23
C ARG A 185 -9.36 2.16 -21.43
N LEU A 186 -8.91 2.57 -20.24
CA LEU A 186 -7.87 1.85 -19.49
C LEU A 186 -8.41 1.06 -18.28
N TYR A 187 -9.67 1.27 -17.89
CA TYR A 187 -10.29 0.55 -16.77
C TYR A 187 -10.89 -0.81 -17.18
N ILE A 188 -11.10 -1.06 -18.47
CA ILE A 188 -11.83 -2.24 -18.99
C ILE A 188 -10.89 -3.37 -19.46
N ALA A 189 -9.59 -3.11 -19.62
CA ALA A 189 -8.69 -4.07 -20.27
C ALA A 189 -8.13 -5.18 -19.34
N ASP A 190 -8.27 -5.07 -18.02
CA ASP A 190 -7.65 -6.00 -17.06
C ASP A 190 -8.62 -7.00 -16.38
N GLU A 191 -9.89 -7.03 -16.77
CA GLU A 191 -10.86 -8.01 -16.23
C GLU A 191 -10.90 -9.34 -17.00
N ASP A 192 -10.12 -9.52 -18.07
CA ASP A 192 -10.19 -10.74 -18.89
C ASP A 192 -8.81 -11.28 -19.31
N GLU A 193 -8.00 -11.70 -18.34
CA GLU A 193 -7.03 -12.78 -18.58
C GLU A 193 -7.02 -13.76 -17.41
N GLY A 194 -7.52 -14.97 -17.67
CA GLY A 194 -7.11 -16.18 -16.94
C GLY A 194 -8.14 -16.84 -16.02
N VAL A 195 -9.34 -17.13 -16.51
CA VAL A 195 -10.10 -18.29 -16.00
C VAL A 195 -10.42 -19.20 -17.17
N ALA A 196 -9.59 -20.23 -17.36
CA ALA A 196 -9.95 -21.36 -18.20
C ALA A 196 -11.24 -21.98 -17.65
N PRO A 197 -12.34 -22.05 -18.43
CA PRO A 197 -13.50 -22.79 -17.98
C PRO A 197 -13.18 -24.28 -18.09
N GLY A 198 -13.34 -24.97 -16.96
CA GLY A 198 -13.30 -26.42 -16.91
C GLY A 198 -14.31 -27.00 -17.89
N ASP A 199 -13.82 -27.95 -18.66
CA ASP A 199 -14.55 -28.86 -19.54
C ASP A 199 -15.69 -29.56 -18.78
N ASP A 200 -16.93 -29.22 -19.12
CA ASP A 200 -18.04 -30.16 -19.07
C ASP A 200 -19.18 -29.72 -20.04
N GLY A 201 -19.25 -30.40 -21.18
CA GLY A 201 -20.51 -30.93 -21.71
C GLY A 201 -21.59 -30.00 -22.27
N SER A 202 -21.69 -30.05 -23.61
CA SER A 202 -22.91 -30.19 -24.46
C SER A 202 -23.70 -28.96 -24.98
N GLN A 203 -23.75 -28.92 -26.33
CA GLN A 203 -24.81 -28.50 -27.28
C GLN A 203 -25.05 -26.98 -27.47
N GLU A 204 -24.59 -26.39 -28.59
CA GLU A 204 -25.14 -26.35 -29.97
C GLU A 204 -26.14 -25.19 -30.21
N GLU A 205 -25.80 -24.38 -31.23
CA GLU A 205 -26.64 -23.40 -31.97
C GLU A 205 -27.07 -22.13 -31.17
N GLU A 206 -26.99 -20.89 -31.67
CA GLU A 206 -27.17 -20.37 -33.01
C GLU A 206 -26.54 -18.96 -33.09
N ALA A 207 -25.96 -18.61 -34.23
CA ALA A 207 -25.45 -17.28 -34.52
C ALA A 207 -26.61 -16.31 -34.77
N ASN A 208 -26.65 -15.18 -34.04
CA ASN A 208 -27.38 -14.02 -34.52
C ASN A 208 -26.61 -12.74 -34.21
N GLY A 209 -26.25 -12.02 -35.29
CA GLY A 209 -25.55 -10.76 -35.23
C GLY A 209 -26.42 -9.68 -34.62
N GLN A 210 -26.00 -9.14 -33.49
CA GLN A 210 -26.48 -7.88 -32.96
C GLN A 210 -25.30 -6.93 -32.84
N GLN A 211 -25.38 -5.84 -33.60
CA GLN A 211 -24.50 -4.68 -33.50
C GLN A 211 -24.36 -4.24 -32.04
N PRO A 212 -23.18 -3.74 -31.61
CA PRO A 212 -23.04 -3.20 -30.28
C PRO A 212 -23.89 -1.93 -30.15
N ASP A 213 -24.88 -1.99 -29.27
CA ASP A 213 -25.71 -0.87 -28.85
C ASP A 213 -24.82 0.17 -28.13
N PRO A 214 -24.73 1.44 -28.59
CA PRO A 214 -23.78 2.42 -28.04
C PRO A 214 -24.27 3.13 -26.77
N GLN A 215 -25.26 2.59 -26.05
CA GLN A 215 -25.78 3.20 -24.83
C GLN A 215 -25.65 2.26 -23.64
N ARG A 216 -24.43 2.10 -23.13
CA ARG A 216 -24.26 1.67 -21.73
C ARG A 216 -24.54 2.88 -20.85
N HIS A 217 -25.64 2.80 -20.09
CA HIS A 217 -25.97 3.72 -19.02
C HIS A 217 -24.75 4.01 -18.14
N GLU A 218 -24.39 5.29 -18.02
CA GLU A 218 -23.60 5.82 -16.91
C GLU A 218 -24.34 5.46 -15.61
N VAL A 219 -23.89 4.39 -14.95
CA VAL A 219 -24.31 4.10 -13.60
C VAL A 219 -23.57 5.11 -12.73
N ASP A 220 -24.29 6.17 -12.35
CA ASP A 220 -23.88 7.24 -11.44
C ASP A 220 -23.66 6.65 -10.02
N GLY A 221 -22.63 5.81 -9.90
CA GLY A 221 -22.11 5.29 -8.65
C GLY A 221 -21.18 6.32 -8.00
N PRO A 222 -20.95 6.23 -6.67
CA PRO A 222 -19.95 7.09 -6.04
C PRO A 222 -18.59 6.87 -6.73
N ALA A 223 -18.01 7.96 -7.25
CA ALA A 223 -16.74 7.92 -7.96
C ALA A 223 -15.65 7.21 -7.15
N ASP A 224 -14.84 6.38 -7.82
CA ASP A 224 -13.72 5.69 -7.17
C ASP A 224 -12.75 6.74 -6.58
N PRO A 225 -12.37 6.65 -5.29
CA PRO A 225 -11.46 7.60 -4.66
C PRO A 225 -10.12 7.78 -5.40
N VAL A 226 -9.62 6.74 -6.09
CA VAL A 226 -8.40 6.86 -6.90
C VAL A 226 -8.66 7.67 -8.16
N ASP A 227 -9.81 7.51 -8.82
CA ASP A 227 -10.18 8.30 -9.99
C ASP A 227 -10.37 9.77 -9.61
N VAL A 228 -10.97 10.04 -8.45
CA VAL A 228 -11.05 11.39 -7.88
C VAL A 228 -9.64 11.94 -7.60
N LEU A 229 -8.76 11.14 -7.00
CA LEU A 229 -7.37 11.54 -6.75
C LEU A 229 -6.63 11.86 -8.05
N VAL A 230 -6.82 11.08 -9.12
CA VAL A 230 -6.25 11.31 -10.46
C VAL A 230 -6.82 12.58 -11.09
N ALA A 231 -8.16 12.72 -11.10
CA ALA A 231 -8.85 13.82 -11.76
C ALA A 231 -8.57 15.18 -11.10
N THR A 232 -8.30 15.17 -9.80
CA THR A 232 -8.01 16.40 -9.04
C THR A 232 -6.56 16.84 -9.16
N GLN A 233 -5.66 16.03 -9.74
CA GLN A 233 -4.23 16.34 -9.80
C GLN A 233 -3.95 17.69 -10.48
N PRO A 234 -3.14 18.57 -9.85
CA PRO A 234 -2.78 19.83 -10.49
C PRO A 234 -1.84 19.57 -11.66
N SER A 235 -2.04 20.33 -12.73
CA SER A 235 -1.19 20.34 -13.92
C SER A 235 0.28 20.59 -13.54
N LEU A 236 1.19 19.95 -14.27
CA LEU A 236 2.63 20.15 -14.17
C LEU A 236 3.22 20.63 -15.51
N THR A 237 2.43 21.31 -16.34
CA THR A 237 2.88 21.81 -17.65
C THR A 237 4.01 22.83 -17.55
N HIS A 238 4.17 23.51 -16.41
CA HIS A 238 5.31 24.39 -16.13
C HIS A 238 6.63 23.64 -15.94
N ILE A 239 6.57 22.33 -15.71
CA ILE A 239 7.76 21.48 -15.57
C ILE A 239 8.08 20.88 -16.93
N HIS A 240 9.16 21.36 -17.55
CA HIS A 240 9.57 20.94 -18.89
C HIS A 240 10.30 19.59 -18.93
N ASN A 241 10.93 19.18 -17.83
CA ASN A 241 11.60 17.88 -17.75
C ASN A 241 10.59 16.77 -17.41
N ASP A 242 10.45 15.80 -18.31
CA ASP A 242 9.49 14.70 -18.16
C ASP A 242 9.79 13.79 -16.96
N SER A 243 11.07 13.54 -16.67
CA SER A 243 11.50 12.75 -15.51
C SER A 243 11.12 13.42 -14.19
N HIS A 244 11.24 14.76 -14.11
CA HIS A 244 10.80 15.51 -12.93
C HIS A 244 9.29 15.44 -12.76
N ARG A 245 8.50 15.53 -13.84
CA ARG A 245 7.05 15.36 -13.78
C ARG A 245 6.65 13.97 -13.27
N LYS A 246 7.27 12.92 -13.83
CA LYS A 246 7.06 11.53 -13.40
C LYS A 246 7.33 11.35 -11.92
N LEU A 247 8.45 11.88 -11.43
CA LEU A 247 8.81 11.82 -10.02
C LEU A 247 7.80 12.52 -9.12
N LEU A 248 7.37 13.74 -9.47
CA LEU A 248 6.41 14.48 -8.66
C LEU A 248 5.07 13.77 -8.60
N VAL A 249 4.57 13.25 -9.73
CA VAL A 249 3.33 12.45 -9.75
C VAL A 249 3.50 11.17 -8.93
N PHE A 250 4.64 10.48 -9.06
CA PHE A 250 4.95 9.31 -8.25
C PHE A 250 4.89 9.64 -6.75
N LEU A 251 5.50 10.74 -6.32
CA LEU A 251 5.50 11.19 -4.93
C LEU A 251 4.11 11.62 -4.44
N ARG A 252 3.26 12.21 -5.28
CA ARG A 252 1.87 12.54 -4.90
C ARG A 252 1.04 11.31 -4.55
N PHE A 253 1.30 10.18 -5.20
CA PHE A 253 0.67 8.91 -4.86
C PHE A 253 1.40 8.19 -3.74
N PHE A 254 2.74 8.26 -3.69
CA PHE A 254 3.52 7.50 -2.73
C PHE A 254 3.49 8.10 -1.32
N MET A 255 3.64 9.42 -1.22
CA MET A 255 3.68 10.18 0.04
C MET A 255 2.33 10.84 0.36
N PRO A 256 2.10 11.26 1.63
CA PRO A 256 0.93 12.05 1.97
C PRO A 256 0.88 13.34 1.15
N SER A 257 -0.23 13.57 0.46
CA SER A 257 -0.40 14.69 -0.45
C SER A 257 -1.73 15.40 -0.26
N GLU A 258 -1.72 16.71 -0.46
CA GLU A 258 -2.94 17.50 -0.49
C GLU A 258 -3.04 18.33 -1.76
N VAL A 259 -4.26 18.43 -2.27
CA VAL A 259 -4.57 19.09 -3.53
C VAL A 259 -5.76 20.01 -3.30
N ALA A 260 -5.56 21.30 -3.56
CA ALA A 260 -6.64 22.27 -3.53
C ALA A 260 -7.47 22.16 -4.81
N VAL A 261 -8.73 21.79 -4.67
CA VAL A 261 -9.72 21.72 -5.74
C VAL A 261 -10.56 22.98 -5.70
N ALA A 262 -10.68 23.65 -6.85
CA ALA A 262 -11.64 24.73 -7.00
C ALA A 262 -13.05 24.10 -7.04
N SER A 263 -13.87 24.38 -6.03
CA SER A 263 -15.28 24.01 -6.06
C SER A 263 -16.09 25.04 -6.84
N ALA A 264 -17.22 24.64 -7.40
CA ALA A 264 -18.14 25.54 -8.12
C ALA A 264 -18.82 26.58 -7.20
N GLY A 265 -18.67 26.46 -5.88
CA GLY A 265 -18.98 27.50 -4.90
C GLY A 265 -17.71 28.13 -4.33
N ASP A 266 -17.85 29.31 -3.72
CA ASP A 266 -16.78 30.20 -3.20
C ASP A 266 -15.84 29.58 -2.13
N GLY A 267 -15.94 28.27 -1.89
CA GLY A 267 -15.08 27.48 -1.00
C GLY A 267 -14.09 26.61 -1.75
N ARG A 268 -12.80 26.76 -1.46
CA ARG A 268 -11.77 25.77 -1.86
C ARG A 268 -11.96 24.49 -1.06
N THR A 269 -12.18 23.37 -1.74
CA THR A 269 -12.15 22.04 -1.12
C THR A 269 -10.74 21.47 -1.24
N VAL A 270 -10.20 20.90 -0.18
CA VAL A 270 -8.87 20.27 -0.21
C VAL A 270 -9.07 18.76 -0.24
N HIS A 271 -8.66 18.12 -1.33
CA HIS A 271 -8.57 16.68 -1.42
C HIS A 271 -7.26 16.21 -0.80
N ARG A 272 -7.30 15.15 -0.01
CA ARG A 272 -6.12 14.61 0.69
C ARG A 272 -5.96 13.13 0.41
N SER A 273 -4.71 12.71 0.31
CA SER A 273 -4.30 11.31 0.26
C SER A 273 -3.27 11.08 1.35
N SER A 274 -3.40 9.95 2.04
CA SER A 274 -2.43 9.53 3.06
C SER A 274 -1.17 8.90 2.46
N GLY A 275 -1.13 8.75 1.12
CA GLY A 275 -0.02 8.14 0.39
C GLY A 275 -0.05 6.60 0.43
N PHE A 276 0.24 5.98 -0.70
CA PHE A 276 0.29 4.53 -0.85
C PHE A 276 1.49 3.91 -0.13
N GLY A 277 2.55 4.66 0.16
CA GLY A 277 3.80 4.14 0.73
C GLY A 277 3.63 3.41 2.07
N VAL A 278 2.84 3.98 2.99
CA VAL A 278 2.59 3.34 4.31
C VAL A 278 1.79 2.05 4.15
N TRP A 279 0.79 2.04 3.25
CA TRP A 279 0.02 0.84 2.94
C TRP A 279 0.87 -0.23 2.24
N LEU A 280 1.75 0.15 1.31
CA LEU A 280 2.68 -0.76 0.64
C LEU A 280 3.60 -1.42 1.66
N LEU A 281 4.23 -0.62 2.54
CA LEU A 281 5.09 -1.15 3.60
C LEU A 281 4.32 -2.08 4.54
N SER A 282 3.09 -1.70 4.90
CA SER A 282 2.23 -2.52 5.76
C SER A 282 1.90 -3.87 5.13
N MET A 283 1.52 -3.90 3.85
CA MET A 283 1.27 -5.14 3.11
C MET A 283 2.55 -5.98 2.99
N LEU A 284 3.70 -5.36 2.69
CA LEU A 284 4.99 -6.05 2.60
C LEU A 284 5.38 -6.74 3.91
N THR A 285 5.09 -6.15 5.07
CA THR A 285 5.37 -6.83 6.37
C THR A 285 4.55 -8.11 6.55
N ALA A 286 3.38 -8.21 5.91
CA ALA A 286 2.45 -9.33 6.01
C ALA A 286 2.52 -10.29 4.82
N LEU A 287 3.30 -9.99 3.79
CA LEU A 287 3.57 -10.91 2.69
C LEU A 287 4.54 -11.99 3.14
N ASP A 288 4.15 -13.24 2.91
CA ASP A 288 5.03 -14.37 3.13
C ASP A 288 5.82 -14.70 1.87
N ALA A 289 7.09 -15.02 2.04
CA ALA A 289 7.96 -15.53 0.98
C ALA A 289 8.03 -17.06 1.05
N PRO A 290 8.16 -17.78 -0.07
CA PRO A 290 8.35 -17.27 -1.44
C PRO A 290 7.06 -16.70 -2.07
N LEU A 291 7.22 -15.69 -2.93
CA LEU A 291 6.12 -15.07 -3.67
C LEU A 291 5.68 -15.95 -4.85
N ASP A 292 4.41 -15.87 -5.22
CA ASP A 292 3.95 -16.38 -6.52
C ASP A 292 4.51 -15.53 -7.68
N PRO A 293 4.58 -16.07 -8.90
CA PRO A 293 5.22 -15.39 -10.03
C PRO A 293 4.63 -14.02 -10.37
N ASP A 294 3.32 -13.83 -10.21
CA ASP A 294 2.68 -12.57 -10.56
C ASP A 294 2.94 -11.50 -9.50
N THR A 295 2.89 -11.87 -8.23
CA THR A 295 3.29 -10.98 -7.14
C THR A 295 4.79 -10.64 -7.22
N ASP A 296 5.65 -11.60 -7.56
CA ASP A 296 7.08 -11.37 -7.74
C ASP A 296 7.35 -10.33 -8.84
N ARG A 297 6.66 -10.43 -9.98
CA ARG A 297 6.72 -9.43 -11.06
C ARG A 297 6.29 -8.04 -10.59
N LEU A 298 5.21 -7.94 -9.82
CA LEU A 298 4.74 -6.65 -9.27
C LEU A 298 5.75 -6.04 -8.29
N VAL A 299 6.34 -6.86 -7.42
CA VAL A 299 7.42 -6.44 -6.49
C VAL A 299 8.64 -5.97 -7.27
N HIS A 300 9.02 -6.68 -8.32
CA HIS A 300 10.14 -6.32 -9.19
C HIS A 300 9.91 -5.00 -9.93
N ASP A 301 8.73 -4.81 -10.52
CA ASP A 301 8.37 -3.58 -11.21
C ASP A 301 8.33 -2.38 -10.26
N LEU A 302 7.79 -2.57 -9.06
CA LEU A 302 7.79 -1.54 -8.01
C LEU A 302 9.23 -1.17 -7.60
N PHE A 303 10.11 -2.16 -7.44
CA PHE A 303 11.52 -1.95 -7.12
C PHE A 303 12.21 -1.12 -8.21
N ARG A 304 12.04 -1.51 -9.48
CA ARG A 304 12.65 -0.82 -10.62
C ARG A 304 12.17 0.63 -10.75
N ARG A 305 10.86 0.88 -10.66
CA ARG A 305 10.28 2.23 -10.72
C ARG A 305 10.76 3.12 -9.57
N THR A 306 10.95 2.53 -8.39
CA THR A 306 11.47 3.26 -7.22
C THR A 306 12.95 3.60 -7.40
N CYS A 307 13.76 2.69 -7.95
CA CYS A 307 15.16 2.98 -8.34
C CYS A 307 15.24 4.09 -9.40
N GLU A 308 14.34 4.09 -10.38
CA GLU A 308 14.23 5.17 -11.37
C GLU A 308 13.99 6.53 -10.68
N GLN A 309 13.07 6.60 -9.72
CA GLN A 309 12.78 7.84 -9.01
C GLN A 309 13.98 8.36 -8.19
N VAL A 310 14.73 7.47 -7.55
CA VAL A 310 15.97 7.84 -6.83
C VAL A 310 17.02 8.41 -7.78
N ARG A 311 17.17 7.83 -8.97
CA ARG A 311 18.12 8.33 -9.98
C ARG A 311 17.75 9.73 -10.47
N VAL A 312 16.47 9.96 -10.77
CA VAL A 312 15.98 11.30 -11.15
C VAL A 312 16.30 12.34 -10.08
N LEU A 313 16.21 11.97 -8.80
CA LEU A 313 16.58 12.86 -7.69
C LEU A 313 18.09 13.09 -7.58
N GLY A 314 18.89 12.04 -7.78
CA GLY A 314 20.35 12.13 -7.84
C GLY A 314 20.81 13.07 -8.94
N ASP A 315 20.26 12.93 -10.14
CA ASP A 315 20.57 13.76 -11.30
C ASP A 315 20.12 15.22 -11.07
N TYR A 316 18.94 15.44 -10.49
CA TYR A 316 18.45 16.78 -10.15
C TYR A 316 19.35 17.51 -9.15
N LYS A 317 19.85 16.79 -8.14
CA LYS A 317 20.78 17.34 -7.13
C LYS A 317 22.24 17.30 -7.58
N ASN A 318 22.53 16.79 -8.78
CA ASN A 318 23.88 16.60 -9.32
C ASN A 318 24.80 15.84 -8.35
N VAL A 319 24.26 14.79 -7.72
CA VAL A 319 24.96 13.95 -6.74
C VAL A 319 25.57 12.75 -7.44
N HIS A 320 26.89 12.77 -7.54
CA HIS A 320 27.71 11.73 -8.19
C HIS A 320 28.92 11.41 -7.29
N GLY A 321 29.38 10.15 -7.31
CA GLY A 321 30.52 9.71 -6.53
C GLY A 321 30.34 8.37 -5.83
N GLU A 322 31.29 8.07 -4.95
CA GLU A 322 31.44 6.76 -4.32
C GLU A 322 30.85 6.68 -2.90
N HIS A 323 30.56 7.81 -2.25
CA HIS A 323 30.14 7.86 -0.85
C HIS A 323 28.63 7.67 -0.70
N ARG A 324 28.22 6.55 -0.10
CA ARG A 324 26.80 6.26 0.12
C ARG A 324 26.13 7.28 1.05
N GLY A 325 24.90 7.65 0.75
CA GLY A 325 24.08 8.57 1.55
C GLY A 325 24.23 10.06 1.20
N ASP A 326 25.08 10.41 0.23
CA ASP A 326 25.29 11.80 -0.19
C ASP A 326 23.99 12.48 -0.66
N LEU A 327 23.11 11.73 -1.34
CA LEU A 327 21.81 12.26 -1.80
C LEU A 327 20.94 12.77 -0.65
N VAL A 328 20.96 12.10 0.49
CA VAL A 328 20.20 12.51 1.70
C VAL A 328 20.78 13.79 2.27
N GLY A 329 22.10 13.95 2.23
CA GLY A 329 22.80 15.16 2.67
C GLY A 329 22.56 16.37 1.74
N ALA A 330 22.35 16.13 0.44
CA ALA A 330 22.08 17.17 -0.55
C ALA A 330 20.65 17.73 -0.50
N LEU A 331 19.74 17.06 0.20
CA LEU A 331 18.34 17.48 0.34
C LEU A 331 18.09 18.20 1.66
N ALA A 332 17.26 19.25 1.60
CA ALA A 332 16.87 19.96 2.79
C ALA A 332 16.03 19.04 3.71
N ALA A 333 16.32 19.10 5.01
CA ALA A 333 15.40 18.58 6.01
C ALA A 333 14.09 19.38 5.94
N SER A 334 12.95 18.71 6.08
CA SER A 334 11.66 19.40 6.10
C SER A 334 11.62 20.34 7.30
N SER A 335 11.66 21.66 7.06
CA SER A 335 11.43 22.67 8.10
C SER A 335 9.94 22.80 8.46
N SER A 336 9.07 22.24 7.62
CA SER A 336 7.63 22.26 7.77
C SER A 336 7.16 21.11 8.65
N THR A 337 6.31 21.43 9.64
CA THR A 337 5.55 20.46 10.44
C THR A 337 4.37 19.86 9.67
N LYS A 338 4.13 20.28 8.43
CA LYS A 338 3.03 19.77 7.60
C LYS A 338 3.36 18.37 7.11
N ILE A 339 2.44 17.45 7.39
CA ILE A 339 2.49 16.06 6.90
C ILE A 339 2.21 16.00 5.39
N TYR A 340 1.27 16.81 4.91
CA TYR A 340 0.83 16.82 3.52
C TYR A 340 1.65 17.81 2.68
N ARG A 341 2.01 17.38 1.47
CA ARG A 341 2.70 18.20 0.46
C ARG A 341 1.95 18.23 -0.86
N THR A 342 2.13 19.29 -1.62
CA THR A 342 1.50 19.46 -2.94
C THR A 342 2.31 18.83 -4.07
N TYR A 343 3.64 18.72 -3.91
CA TYR A 343 4.58 18.28 -4.95
C TYR A 343 4.33 18.99 -6.28
N SER A 344 4.28 20.32 -6.22
CA SER A 344 4.12 21.25 -7.34
C SER A 344 5.45 21.62 -8.00
N SER A 345 6.54 21.52 -7.25
CA SER A 345 7.91 21.82 -7.68
C SER A 345 8.88 20.77 -7.14
N MET A 346 10.03 20.63 -7.78
CA MET A 346 11.14 19.78 -7.30
C MET A 346 11.69 20.25 -5.94
N GLU A 347 11.47 21.52 -5.60
CA GLU A 347 11.83 22.09 -4.29
C GLU A 347 10.96 21.54 -3.14
N ASP A 348 9.77 21.02 -3.46
CA ASP A 348 8.88 20.39 -2.48
C ASP A 348 9.42 19.02 -2.03
N VAL A 349 10.38 18.46 -2.77
CA VAL A 349 11.01 17.17 -2.44
C VAL A 349 12.13 17.38 -1.43
N GLY A 350 11.98 16.72 -0.30
CA GLY A 350 12.86 16.84 0.85
C GLY A 350 13.50 15.52 1.24
N ARG A 351 14.33 15.59 2.29
CA ARG A 351 15.05 14.45 2.84
C ARG A 351 14.15 13.23 3.14
N GLU A 352 12.98 13.47 3.72
CA GLU A 352 12.09 12.39 4.16
C GLU A 352 11.48 11.58 3.02
N ASP A 353 11.31 12.20 1.85
CA ASP A 353 10.78 11.51 0.68
C ASP A 353 11.79 10.48 0.17
N VAL A 354 13.08 10.84 0.16
CA VAL A 354 14.17 9.91 -0.19
C VAL A 354 14.31 8.79 0.84
N LEU A 355 14.21 9.10 2.15
CA LEU A 355 14.24 8.06 3.18
C LEU A 355 13.06 7.09 3.06
N ALA A 356 11.88 7.57 2.66
CA ALA A 356 10.73 6.72 2.39
C ALA A 356 10.97 5.81 1.16
N LEU A 357 11.50 6.35 0.07
CA LEU A 357 11.88 5.56 -1.12
C LEU A 357 12.95 4.52 -0.78
N TYR A 358 13.99 4.90 -0.02
CA TYR A 358 15.01 3.96 0.46
C TYR A 358 14.43 2.86 1.32
N SER A 359 13.50 3.18 2.22
CA SER A 359 12.85 2.18 3.07
C SER A 359 12.17 1.10 2.21
N LEU A 360 11.46 1.53 1.16
CA LEU A 360 10.84 0.61 0.21
C LEU A 360 11.90 -0.20 -0.56
N LEU A 361 12.94 0.44 -1.10
CA LEU A 361 14.01 -0.23 -1.85
C LEU A 361 14.77 -1.27 -1.01
N ILE A 362 15.07 -0.96 0.24
CA ILE A 362 15.76 -1.86 1.17
C ILE A 362 14.89 -3.09 1.43
N VAL A 363 13.58 -2.91 1.66
CA VAL A 363 12.65 -4.02 1.90
C VAL A 363 12.53 -4.91 0.66
N LEU A 364 12.26 -4.31 -0.52
CA LEU A 364 12.13 -5.06 -1.77
C LEU A 364 13.45 -5.75 -2.16
N GLY A 365 14.57 -5.06 -2.00
CA GLY A 365 15.90 -5.55 -2.36
C GLY A 365 16.43 -6.65 -1.44
N ASN A 366 16.32 -6.47 -0.11
CA ASN A 366 16.93 -7.38 0.87
C ASN A 366 15.97 -8.49 1.33
N PHE A 367 14.70 -8.19 1.61
CA PHE A 367 13.74 -9.22 2.08
C PHE A 367 13.20 -10.05 0.92
N PHE A 368 12.79 -9.39 -0.17
CA PHE A 368 12.20 -10.07 -1.34
C PHE A 368 13.24 -10.39 -2.42
N ARG A 369 14.53 -10.17 -2.15
CA ARG A 369 15.66 -10.50 -3.02
C ARG A 369 15.51 -9.98 -4.45
N GLN A 370 14.90 -8.80 -4.63
CA GLN A 370 14.74 -8.19 -5.95
C GLN A 370 16.00 -7.51 -6.48
N ASN A 371 17.02 -7.34 -5.64
CA ASN A 371 18.29 -6.74 -6.03
C ASN A 371 19.26 -7.74 -6.72
N GLN A 372 18.73 -8.72 -7.47
CA GLN A 372 19.55 -9.77 -8.10
C GLN A 372 20.53 -9.20 -9.13
N ASN A 373 20.12 -8.12 -9.82
CA ASN A 373 20.94 -7.42 -10.81
C ASN A 373 21.84 -6.33 -10.20
N ARG A 374 21.92 -6.22 -8.86
CA ARG A 374 22.66 -5.17 -8.15
C ARG A 374 22.31 -3.77 -8.65
N LEU A 375 21.01 -3.54 -8.88
CA LEU A 375 20.49 -2.24 -9.34
C LEU A 375 20.72 -1.14 -8.32
N ILE A 376 20.95 -1.47 -7.07
CA ILE A 376 21.35 -0.52 -6.04
C ILE A 376 22.40 -1.19 -5.14
N PRO A 377 23.48 -0.49 -4.75
CA PRO A 377 24.43 -1.02 -3.78
C PRO A 377 23.81 -0.95 -2.38
N LEU A 378 23.05 -2.00 -2.02
CA LEU A 378 22.49 -2.23 -0.68
C LEU A 378 23.54 -2.85 0.24
#